data_AF-A0A068WJU0-F1
#
_entry.id   AF-A0A068WJU0-F1
#
_cell.length_a   1.000
_cell.length_b   1.000
_cell.length_c   1.000
_cell.angle_alpha   90.00
_cell.angle_beta   90.00
_cell.angle_gamma   90.00
#
_symmetry.space_group_name_H-M   'P 1'
#
loop_
_entity.id
_entity.type
_entity.pdbx_description
1 polymer ?
#
loop_
_entity_poly.entity_id
_entity_poly.type
_entity_poly.pdbx_seq_one_letter_code
_entity_poly.pdbx_strand_id
1 'polypeptide(L)'
;MFPTFPLVKSLILASRPAVSRVVMGNLPKLGSLAAPEIVCKSLHTSVAYRDIDQAAKYIGAGAATIGVAGSGAGIGSVFGNLVMGYARNPGLKQQLFSYAILGFALSEAMGLFCLMMAFLILYAF
;
A
#
# COMPACT_ATOMS: atom_id res chain seq x y z
N MET A 1 21.86 0.19 -29.85
CA MET A 1 21.22 -0.96 -29.18
C MET A 1 21.18 -0.68 -27.68
N PHE A 2 20.11 -0.02 -27.25
CA PHE A 2 19.66 0.16 -25.86
C PHE A 2 18.18 0.57 -25.97
N PRO A 3 17.21 -0.24 -25.51
CA PRO A 3 15.81 0.14 -25.50
C PRO A 3 15.46 0.70 -24.11
N THR A 4 15.27 2.01 -24.02
CA THR A 4 14.89 2.68 -22.76
C THR A 4 13.64 3.54 -22.97
N PHE A 5 12.56 3.13 -22.27
CA PHE A 5 11.40 3.91 -21.82
C PHE A 5 10.37 4.48 -22.81
N PRO A 6 9.32 3.71 -23.15
CA PRO A 6 8.01 4.26 -23.55
C PRO A 6 7.03 4.46 -22.37
N LEU A 7 7.32 3.97 -21.16
CA LEU A 7 6.35 3.94 -20.05
C LEU A 7 6.10 5.29 -19.34
N VAL A 8 7.07 6.22 -19.34
CA VAL A 8 6.93 7.51 -18.64
C VAL A 8 6.02 8.50 -19.40
N LYS A 9 5.92 8.38 -20.74
CA LYS A 9 5.03 9.24 -21.55
C LYS A 9 3.55 8.88 -21.43
N SER A 10 3.22 7.64 -21.05
CA SER A 10 1.83 7.18 -20.91
C SER A 10 1.15 7.74 -19.66
N LEU A 11 1.92 7.96 -18.58
CA LEU A 11 1.37 8.43 -17.30
C LEU A 11 1.01 9.92 -17.29
N ILE A 12 1.66 10.74 -18.12
CA ILE A 12 1.41 12.19 -18.19
C ILE A 12 0.25 12.54 -19.15
N LEU A 13 -0.09 11.66 -20.09
CA LEU A 13 -1.18 11.91 -21.05
C LEU A 13 -2.58 11.53 -20.50
N ALA A 14 -2.67 10.74 -19.42
CA ALA A 14 -3.94 10.38 -18.79
C ALA A 14 -4.52 11.49 -17.89
N SER A 15 -3.77 12.57 -17.64
CA SER A 15 -4.13 13.63 -16.68
C SER A 15 -4.71 14.91 -17.31
N ARG A 16 -5.26 14.82 -18.54
CA ARG A 16 -6.06 15.90 -19.12
C ARG A 16 -7.55 15.60 -18.94
N PRO A 17 -8.21 16.08 -17.86
CA PRO A 17 -9.66 16.00 -17.79
C PRO A 17 -10.24 17.00 -18.79
N ALA A 18 -10.88 16.47 -19.82
CA ALA A 18 -11.67 17.18 -20.80
C ALA A 18 -12.90 17.82 -20.14
N VAL A 19 -12.70 18.95 -19.48
CA VAL A 19 -13.74 19.93 -19.21
C VAL A 19 -14.00 20.68 -20.51
N SER A 20 -14.90 20.18 -21.36
CA SER A 20 -15.81 21.03 -22.14
C SER A 20 -16.68 20.21 -23.10
N ARG A 21 -17.97 20.55 -23.13
CA ARG A 21 -18.72 20.66 -24.39
C ARG A 21 -19.45 19.44 -24.95
N VAL A 22 -20.02 18.56 -24.11
CA VAL A 22 -21.08 17.65 -24.58
C VAL A 22 -22.37 17.90 -23.79
N VAL A 23 -23.21 18.71 -24.42
CA VAL A 23 -24.69 18.63 -24.38
C VAL A 23 -25.36 19.27 -23.16
N MET A 24 -25.33 20.60 -23.20
CA MET A 24 -26.48 21.42 -22.86
C MET A 24 -27.55 21.19 -23.94
N GLY A 25 -28.62 20.47 -23.61
CA GLY A 25 -29.72 20.25 -24.55
C GLY A 25 -30.56 19.02 -24.24
N ASN A 26 -31.36 19.08 -23.16
CA ASN A 26 -32.78 18.68 -23.14
C ASN A 26 -33.25 18.45 -21.70
N LEU A 27 -34.05 19.39 -21.21
CA LEU A 27 -34.76 19.35 -19.95
C LEU A 27 -36.19 18.83 -20.22
N PRO A 28 -36.58 17.64 -19.73
CA PRO A 28 -37.97 17.35 -19.43
C PRO A 28 -38.20 17.59 -17.94
N LYS A 29 -38.97 18.64 -17.61
CA LYS A 29 -39.58 18.81 -16.29
C LYS A 29 -40.58 17.66 -16.08
N LEU A 30 -40.31 16.77 -15.12
CA LEU A 30 -41.30 15.80 -14.67
C LEU A 30 -41.13 15.51 -13.18
N GLY A 31 -42.17 15.82 -12.41
CA GLY A 31 -42.58 15.01 -11.26
C GLY A 31 -41.73 15.07 -10.00
N SER A 32 -42.21 15.85 -9.03
CA SER A 32 -41.99 15.64 -7.61
C SER A 32 -42.21 14.17 -7.22
N LEU A 33 -41.13 13.44 -6.96
CA LEU A 33 -41.15 12.14 -6.29
C LEU A 33 -40.01 12.14 -5.27
N ALA A 34 -40.39 12.37 -4.01
CA ALA A 34 -39.71 11.94 -2.79
C ALA A 34 -38.18 11.99 -2.84
N ALA A 35 -37.62 13.15 -2.47
CA ALA A 35 -36.33 13.11 -1.79
C ALA A 35 -36.46 12.13 -0.62
N PRO A 36 -35.58 11.12 -0.48
CA PRO A 36 -35.48 10.48 0.80
C PRO A 36 -35.02 11.60 1.75
N GLU A 37 -35.85 11.93 2.74
CA GLU A 37 -35.37 12.65 3.91
C GLU A 37 -34.18 11.84 4.44
N ILE A 38 -32.97 12.28 4.12
CA ILE A 38 -31.82 11.93 4.93
C ILE A 38 -32.09 12.64 6.25
N VAL A 39 -32.78 11.92 7.14
CA VAL A 39 -32.84 12.25 8.55
C VAL A 39 -31.38 12.36 9.00
N CYS A 40 -30.90 13.59 9.10
CA CYS A 40 -29.68 13.91 9.82
C CYS A 40 -29.98 13.56 11.28
N LYS A 41 -29.80 12.29 11.62
CA LYS A 41 -29.92 11.82 12.99
C LYS A 41 -28.85 12.57 13.75
N SER A 42 -29.30 13.53 14.55
CA SER A 42 -28.49 14.35 15.44
C SER A 42 -27.48 13.42 16.11
N LEU A 43 -26.22 13.55 15.70
CA LEU A 43 -25.13 12.82 16.32
C LEU A 43 -25.08 13.30 17.76
N HIS A 44 -25.40 12.41 18.68
CA HIS A 44 -25.34 12.68 20.10
C HIS A 44 -23.85 12.94 20.45
N THR A 45 -23.48 14.22 20.50
CA THR A 45 -22.12 14.71 20.69
C THR A 45 -21.69 14.63 22.15
N SER A 46 -21.30 13.43 22.60
CA SER A 46 -20.40 13.28 23.75
C SER A 46 -19.40 12.12 23.62
N VAL A 47 -19.60 11.18 22.69
CA VAL A 47 -18.75 9.98 22.49
C VAL A 47 -18.01 9.90 21.13
N ALA A 48 -18.42 10.68 20.12
CA ALA A 48 -17.91 10.53 18.74
C ALA A 48 -16.41 10.83 18.54
N TYR A 49 -15.78 11.66 19.39
CA TYR A 49 -14.35 12.00 19.25
C TYR A 49 -13.47 10.77 19.51
N ARG A 50 -13.81 9.95 20.52
CA ARG A 50 -13.02 8.77 20.88
C ARG A 50 -13.09 7.66 19.83
N ASP A 51 -14.24 7.50 19.17
CA ASP A 51 -14.43 6.46 18.16
C ASP A 51 -13.62 6.75 16.88
N ILE A 52 -13.48 8.03 16.51
CA ILE A 52 -12.69 8.46 15.34
C ILE A 52 -11.20 8.23 15.58
N ASP A 53 -10.69 8.54 16.77
CA ASP A 53 -9.30 8.28 17.14
C ASP A 53 -8.98 6.77 17.11
N GLN A 54 -9.90 5.94 17.60
CA GLN A 54 -9.77 4.48 17.55
C GLN A 54 -9.82 3.96 16.10
N ALA A 55 -10.75 4.44 15.28
CA ALA A 55 -10.83 4.09 13.86
C ALA A 55 -9.54 4.49 13.11
N ALA A 56 -9.01 5.69 13.39
CA ALA A 56 -7.77 6.18 12.78
C ALA A 56 -6.55 5.31 13.16
N LYS A 57 -6.47 4.82 14.41
CA LYS A 57 -5.41 3.90 14.83
C LYS A 57 -5.45 2.58 14.08
N TYR A 58 -6.63 1.96 13.92
CA TYR A 58 -6.74 0.70 13.19
C TYR A 58 -6.35 0.85 11.71
N ILE A 59 -6.75 1.96 11.07
CA ILE A 59 -6.37 2.27 9.68
C ILE A 59 -4.86 2.54 9.58
N GLY A 60 -4.31 3.35 10.49
CA GLY A 60 -2.88 3.68 10.53
C GLY A 60 -2.00 2.46 10.79
N ALA A 61 -2.40 1.58 11.71
CA ALA A 61 -1.70 0.33 11.98
C ALA A 61 -1.74 -0.61 10.78
N GLY A 62 -2.91 -0.75 10.13
CA GLY A 62 -3.05 -1.54 8.90
C GLY A 62 -2.15 -1.01 7.77
N ALA A 63 -2.17 0.30 7.54
CA ALA A 63 -1.31 0.95 6.54
C ALA A 63 0.18 0.77 6.84
N ALA A 64 0.57 0.82 8.12
CA ALA A 64 1.95 0.59 8.53
C ALA A 64 2.45 -0.81 8.14
N THR A 65 1.61 -1.85 8.22
CA THR A 65 2.01 -3.25 7.92
C THR A 65 2.31 -3.53 6.44
N ILE A 66 1.91 -2.66 5.51
CA ILE A 66 2.17 -2.85 4.07
C ILE A 66 3.68 -2.97 3.78
N GLY A 67 4.52 -2.34 4.60
CA GLY A 67 5.98 -2.42 4.50
C GLY A 67 6.55 -3.85 4.63
N VAL A 68 5.85 -4.77 5.30
CA VAL A 68 6.28 -6.18 5.43
C VAL A 68 6.34 -6.88 4.08
N ALA A 69 5.51 -6.47 3.11
CA ALA A 69 5.57 -7.00 1.74
C ALA A 69 6.95 -6.77 1.09
N GLY A 70 7.62 -5.66 1.43
CA GLY A 70 8.98 -5.36 0.98
C GLY A 70 10.02 -6.33 1.55
N SER A 71 9.88 -6.72 2.82
CA SER A 71 10.72 -7.75 3.45
C SER A 71 10.53 -9.11 2.78
N GLY A 72 9.27 -9.52 2.50
CA GLY A 72 8.97 -10.76 1.79
C GLY A 72 9.59 -10.81 0.39
N ALA A 73 9.51 -9.70 -0.38
CA ALA A 73 10.17 -9.59 -1.68
C ALA A 73 11.70 -9.64 -1.56
N GLY A 74 12.27 -9.02 -0.53
CA GLY A 74 13.71 -9.05 -0.23
C GLY A 74 14.21 -10.46 0.04
N ILE A 75 13.51 -11.21 0.89
CA ILE A 75 13.83 -12.61 1.23
C ILE A 75 13.80 -13.50 -0.03
N GLY A 76 12.76 -13.35 -0.86
CA GLY A 76 12.65 -14.10 -2.12
C GLY A 76 13.82 -13.83 -3.07
N SER A 77 14.28 -12.58 -3.17
CA SER A 77 15.44 -12.22 -3.98
C SER A 77 16.76 -12.77 -3.41
N VAL A 78 16.95 -12.72 -2.09
CA VAL A 78 18.16 -13.25 -1.41
C VAL A 78 18.28 -14.76 -1.62
N PHE A 79 17.20 -15.51 -1.36
CA PHE A 79 17.21 -16.96 -1.56
C PHE A 79 17.24 -17.36 -3.04
N GLY A 80 16.59 -16.61 -3.93
CA GLY A 80 16.65 -16.84 -5.37
C GLY A 80 18.08 -16.72 -5.93
N ASN A 81 18.80 -15.69 -5.50
CA ASN A 81 20.20 -15.49 -5.88
C ASN A 81 21.15 -16.50 -5.22
N LEU A 82 20.84 -16.96 -4.00
CA LEU A 82 21.60 -18.02 -3.33
C LEU A 82 21.56 -19.32 -4.14
N VAL A 83 20.37 -19.77 -4.58
CA VAL A 83 20.23 -21.01 -5.36
C VAL A 83 20.96 -20.92 -6.69
N MET A 84 20.83 -19.79 -7.41
CA MET A 84 21.59 -19.58 -8.64
C MET A 84 23.09 -19.51 -8.40
N GLY A 85 23.54 -18.88 -7.31
CA GLY A 85 24.96 -18.83 -6.94
C GLY A 85 25.52 -20.20 -6.57
N TYR A 86 24.73 -21.01 -5.85
CA TYR A 86 25.09 -22.38 -5.48
C TYR A 86 25.21 -23.29 -6.70
N ALA A 87 24.28 -23.17 -7.66
CA ALA A 87 24.29 -23.94 -8.89
C ALA A 87 25.51 -23.64 -9.78
N ARG A 88 26.05 -22.41 -9.72
CA ARG A 88 27.23 -22.02 -10.50
C ARG A 88 28.53 -22.49 -9.89
N ASN A 89 28.68 -22.42 -8.57
CA ASN A 89 29.92 -22.74 -7.87
C ASN A 89 29.65 -23.42 -6.51
N PRO A 90 29.47 -24.75 -6.48
CA PRO A 90 29.13 -25.47 -5.24
C PRO A 90 30.27 -25.49 -4.20
N GLY A 91 31.51 -25.17 -4.60
CA GLY A 91 32.68 -25.15 -3.70
C GLY A 91 32.65 -24.04 -2.64
N LEU A 92 31.92 -22.94 -2.88
CA LEU A 92 31.85 -21.77 -1.98
C LEU A 92 30.58 -21.73 -1.12
N LYS A 93 29.90 -22.88 -1.00
CA LYS A 93 28.59 -23.00 -0.34
C LYS A 93 28.49 -22.39 1.06
N GLN A 94 29.50 -22.61 1.90
CA GLN A 94 29.46 -22.18 3.30
C GLN A 94 29.50 -20.65 3.44
N GLN A 95 30.33 -20.00 2.62
CA GLN A 95 30.48 -18.55 2.63
C GLN A 95 29.26 -17.87 2.00
N LEU A 96 28.75 -18.42 0.90
CA LEU A 96 27.54 -17.90 0.23
C LEU A 96 26.30 -18.06 1.11
N PHE A 97 26.20 -19.18 1.85
CA PHE A 97 25.14 -19.38 2.83
C PHE A 97 25.23 -18.39 4.00
N SER A 98 26.43 -18.14 4.54
CA SER A 98 26.61 -17.11 5.58
C SER A 98 26.18 -15.72 5.11
N TYR A 99 26.48 -15.34 3.87
CA TYR A 99 26.02 -14.06 3.31
C TYR A 99 24.51 -14.02 3.06
N ALA A 100 23.91 -15.12 2.62
CA ALA A 100 22.47 -15.19 2.44
C ALA A 100 21.71 -15.12 3.77
N ILE A 101 22.21 -15.77 4.83
CA ILE A 101 21.62 -15.67 6.17
C ILE A 101 21.76 -14.24 6.73
N LEU A 102 22.90 -13.59 6.48
CA LEU A 102 23.07 -12.18 6.83
C LEU A 102 22.06 -11.28 6.07
N GLY A 103 21.90 -11.48 4.77
CA GLY A 103 20.90 -10.77 3.96
C GLY A 103 19.45 -11.05 4.39
N PHE A 104 19.15 -12.29 4.74
CA PHE A 104 17.86 -12.70 5.30
C PHE A 104 17.59 -11.98 6.63
N ALA A 105 18.55 -12.00 7.55
CA ALA A 105 18.41 -11.35 8.85
C ALA A 105 18.20 -9.83 8.73
N LEU A 106 18.89 -9.17 7.78
CA LEU A 106 18.68 -7.75 7.52
C LEU A 106 17.30 -7.46 6.91
N SER A 107 16.85 -8.29 5.97
CA SER A 107 15.51 -8.17 5.39
C SER A 107 14.41 -8.37 6.43
N GLU A 108 14.57 -9.37 7.30
CA GLU A 108 13.67 -9.64 8.43
C GLU A 108 13.70 -8.50 9.45
N ALA A 109 14.87 -7.95 9.78
CA ALA A 109 14.96 -6.83 10.71
C ALA A 109 14.14 -5.61 10.23
N MET A 110 14.13 -5.33 8.93
CA MET A 110 13.30 -4.27 8.35
C MET A 110 11.80 -4.61 8.36
N GLY A 111 11.44 -5.87 8.13
CA GLY A 111 10.06 -6.35 8.23
C GLY A 111 9.52 -6.28 9.67
N LEU A 112 10.30 -6.74 10.64
CA LEU A 112 9.95 -6.65 12.07
C LEU A 112 9.94 -5.20 12.56
N PHE A 113 10.80 -4.33 12.04
CA PHE A 113 10.75 -2.90 12.33
C PHE A 113 9.43 -2.27 11.88
N CYS A 114 8.94 -2.63 10.70
CA CYS A 114 7.64 -2.22 10.21
C CYS A 114 6.49 -2.74 11.10
N LEU A 115 6.53 -4.01 11.53
CA LEU A 115 5.57 -4.56 12.49
C LEU A 115 5.64 -3.90 13.86
N MET A 116 6.84 -3.57 14.34
CA MET A 116 7.03 -2.86 15.61
C MET A 116 6.30 -1.51 15.59
N MET A 117 6.41 -0.76 14.49
CA MET A 117 5.68 0.50 14.32
C MET A 117 4.16 0.28 14.27
N ALA A 118 3.69 -0.77 13.57
CA ALA A 118 2.27 -1.11 13.54
C ALA A 118 1.74 -1.44 14.95
N PHE A 119 2.49 -2.18 15.76
CA PHE A 119 2.10 -2.50 17.14
C PHE A 119 2.16 -1.31 18.09
N LEU A 120 3.10 -0.38 17.89
CA LEU A 120 3.12 0.88 18.63
C LEU A 120 1.85 1.70 18.34
N ILE A 121 1.41 1.77 17.09
CA ILE A 121 0.17 2.47 16.70
C ILE A 121 -1.08 1.78 17.27
N LEU A 122 -1.08 0.45 17.38
CA LEU A 122 -2.22 -0.31 17.90
C LEU A 122 -2.35 -0.33 19.43
N TYR A 123 -1.23 -0.37 20.15
CA TYR A 123 -1.23 -0.66 21.59
C TYR A 123 -0.63 0.44 22.47
N ALA A 124 0.24 1.29 21.93
CA ALA A 124 0.89 2.34 22.72
C ALA A 124 0.18 3.69 22.62
N PHE A 125 -0.50 3.95 21.51
CA PHE A 125 -1.29 5.17 21.29
C PHE A 125 -2.77 4.90 21.49
#